data_AF-A0A7J5WR69-F1
#
_entry.id   AF-A0A7J5WR69-F1
#
_cell.length_a   1.000
_cell.length_b   1.000
_cell.length_c   1.000
_cell.angle_alpha   90.00
_cell.angle_beta   90.00
_cell.angle_gamma   90.00
#
_symmetry.space_group_name_H-M   'P 1'
#
loop_
_entity.id
_entity.type
_entity.pdbx_description
1 polymer ?
#
loop_
_entity_poly.entity_id
_entity_poly.type
_entity_poly.pdbx_seq_one_letter_code
_entity_poly.pdbx_strand_id
1 'polypeptide(L)' 'MTKDIIFHVGKYFFEIYYLGGGHTVDNIVAWFNNEKILYGGCLIKGADVENLGYLGDANTSEYETTLRKVQKNIQTQNTY' A
#
# COMPACT_ATOMS: atom_id res chain seq x y z
N MET A 1 -0.02 4.88 -14.10
CA MET A 1 0.73 4.46 -12.90
C MET A 1 1.22 3.07 -13.18
N THR A 2 2.51 2.81 -12.97
CA THR A 2 3.14 1.53 -13.31
C THR A 2 2.95 0.54 -12.17
N LYS A 3 2.48 -0.64 -12.55
CA LYS A 3 2.43 -1.82 -11.71
C LYS A 3 3.84 -2.40 -11.65
N ASP A 4 4.39 -2.63 -10.45
CA ASP A 4 5.79 -3.01 -10.34
C ASP A 4 5.98 -4.50 -10.63
N ILE A 5 5.24 -5.38 -9.95
CA ILE A 5 5.35 -6.84 -10.09
C ILE A 5 3.98 -7.52 -9.90
N ILE A 6 3.73 -8.59 -10.67
CA ILE A 6 2.63 -9.55 -10.43
C ILE A 6 3.22 -10.84 -9.91
N PHE A 7 2.67 -11.36 -8.82
CA PHE A 7 2.94 -12.72 -8.38
C PHE A 7 1.77 -13.62 -8.74
N HIS A 8 2.10 -14.83 -9.19
CA HIS A 8 1.16 -15.93 -9.39
C HIS A 8 1.57 -17.08 -8.47
N VAL A 9 0.69 -17.47 -7.55
CA VAL A 9 0.91 -18.55 -6.59
C VAL A 9 -0.28 -19.50 -6.63
N GLY A 10 -0.10 -20.61 -7.35
CA GLY A 10 -1.20 -21.52 -7.66
C GLY A 10 -2.30 -20.79 -8.43
N LYS A 11 -3.52 -20.77 -7.88
CA LYS A 11 -4.68 -20.08 -8.46
C LYS A 11 -4.77 -18.59 -8.09
N TYR A 12 -3.92 -18.12 -7.18
CA TYR A 12 -3.96 -16.75 -6.68
C TYR A 12 -2.99 -15.87 -7.45
N PHE A 13 -3.37 -14.62 -7.66
CA PHE A 13 -2.45 -13.59 -8.12
C PHE A 13 -2.67 -12.29 -7.37
N PHE A 14 -1.60 -11.54 -7.19
CA PHE A 14 -1.63 -10.24 -6.53
C PHE A 14 -0.55 -9.33 -7.09
N GLU A 15 -0.75 -8.05 -6.87
CA GLU A 15 0.02 -6.98 -7.47
C GLU A 15 0.81 -6.26 -6.37
N ILE A 16 2.11 -6.07 -6.58
CA ILE A 16 2.95 -5.28 -5.69
C ILE A 16 3.08 -3.87 -6.25
N TYR A 17 2.95 -2.90 -5.36
CA TYR A 17 3.11 -1.49 -5.67
C TYR A 17 4.02 -0.79 -4.65
N TYR A 18 5.02 -0.08 -5.15
CA TYR A 18 5.72 0.99 -4.48
C TYR A 18 5.10 2.32 -4.91
N LEU A 19 4.51 3.05 -3.94
CA LEU A 19 3.78 4.29 -4.21
C LEU A 19 4.41 5.54 -3.58
N GLY A 20 5.60 5.37 -3.00
CA GLY A 20 6.36 6.41 -2.29
C GLY A 20 6.70 5.99 -0.86
N GLY A 21 7.52 6.81 -0.19
CA GLY A 21 7.91 6.55 1.19
C GLY A 21 6.76 6.80 2.17
N GLY A 22 6.85 6.16 3.34
CA GLY A 22 5.88 6.32 4.41
C GLY A 22 6.45 5.88 5.75
N HIS A 23 6.00 4.74 6.29
CA HIS A 23 6.55 4.21 7.56
C HIS A 23 8.02 3.81 7.42
N THR A 24 8.41 3.35 6.23
CA THR A 24 9.81 3.29 5.78
C THR A 24 9.93 3.93 4.41
N VAL A 25 11.14 4.27 3.99
CA VAL A 25 11.40 4.82 2.64
C VAL A 25 11.08 3.83 1.51
N ASP A 26 11.07 2.53 1.81
CA ASP A 26 10.94 1.41 0.87
C ASP A 26 9.66 0.60 1.05
N ASN A 27 8.70 1.06 1.86
CA ASN A 27 7.47 0.32 2.09
C ASN A 27 6.72 0.02 0.78
N ILE A 28 6.08 -1.15 0.72
CA ILE A 28 5.26 -1.57 -0.42
C ILE A 28 3.88 -2.02 0.08
N VAL A 29 2.92 -2.08 -0.84
CA VAL A 29 1.60 -2.66 -0.60
C VAL A 29 1.32 -3.79 -1.59
N ALA A 30 0.50 -4.76 -1.17
CA ALA A 30 0.02 -5.82 -2.05
C ALA A 30 -1.50 -5.72 -2.25
N TRP A 31 -1.94 -5.77 -3.51
CA TRP A 31 -3.35 -5.71 -3.90
C TRP A 31 -3.81 -7.05 -4.48
N PHE A 32 -4.85 -7.60 -3.88
CA PHE A 32 -5.53 -8.83 -4.30
C PHE A 32 -6.83 -8.43 -4.99
N ASN A 33 -6.78 -8.23 -6.31
CA ASN A 33 -7.88 -7.62 -7.05
C ASN A 33 -9.14 -8.49 -7.10
N ASN A 34 -9.00 -9.81 -7.10
CA ASN A 34 -10.16 -10.72 -7.15
C ASN A 34 -10.91 -10.70 -5.82
N GLU A 35 -10.17 -10.67 -4.71
CA GLU A 35 -10.70 -10.70 -3.35
C GLU A 35 -11.05 -9.31 -2.83
N LYS A 36 -10.61 -8.25 -3.53
CA LYS A 36 -10.76 -6.85 -3.13
C LYS A 36 -10.11 -6.56 -1.77
N ILE A 37 -8.94 -7.17 -1.55
CA ILE A 37 -8.15 -7.06 -0.31
C ILE A 37 -6.86 -6.28 -0.56
N LEU A 38 -6.60 -5.27 0.27
CA LEU A 38 -5.31 -4.59 0.35
C LEU A 38 -4.54 -5.11 1.57
N TYR A 39 -3.32 -5.57 1.35
CA TYR A 39 -2.33 -5.72 2.42
C TYR A 39 -1.45 -4.47 2.48
N GLY A 40 -1.72 -3.61 3.46
CA GLY A 40 -1.07 -2.30 3.61
C GLY A 40 0.23 -2.29 4.43
N GLY A 41 0.56 -3.40 5.08
CA GLY A 41 1.72 -3.47 5.98
C GLY A 41 1.70 -2.40 7.07
N CYS A 42 2.88 -1.96 7.51
CA CYS A 42 3.06 -0.93 8.54
C CYS A 42 2.75 0.49 8.06
N LEU A 43 2.59 0.71 6.75
CA LEU A 43 2.19 1.98 6.16
C LEU A 43 0.75 2.34 6.57
N ILE A 44 -0.17 1.38 6.61
CA ILE A 44 -1.55 1.58 7.05
C ILE A 44 -1.67 1.26 8.54
N LYS A 45 -2.27 2.18 9.31
CA LYS A 45 -2.48 2.01 10.74
C LYS A 45 -3.91 1.54 11.05
N GLY A 46 -4.06 0.87 12.19
CA GLY A 46 -5.38 0.54 12.74
C GLY A 46 -6.17 1.81 13.07
N ALA A 47 -7.49 1.75 12.95
CA ALA A 47 -8.35 2.91 13.20
C ALA A 47 -8.38 3.34 14.69
N ASP A 48 -7.93 2.45 15.57
CA ASP A 48 -7.86 2.61 17.03
C ASP A 48 -6.51 3.14 17.53
N VAL A 49 -5.51 3.31 16.67
CA VAL A 49 -4.21 3.83 17.10
C VAL A 49 -4.18 5.36 17.12
N GLU A 50 -3.59 5.92 18.17
CA GLU A 50 -3.53 7.37 18.39
C GLU A 50 -2.28 8.03 17.80
N ASN A 51 -1.30 7.24 17.35
CA ASN A 51 -0.04 7.72 16.81
C ASN A 51 0.51 6.82 15.69
N LEU A 52 1.55 7.29 15.01
CA LEU A 52 2.16 6.59 13.87
C LEU A 52 3.17 5.50 14.26
N GLY A 53 3.40 5.28 15.56
CA GLY A 53 4.42 4.38 16.08
C GLY A 53 5.84 4.90 15.87
N TYR A 54 6.79 3.98 15.64
CA TYR A 54 8.18 4.31 15.37
C TYR A 54 8.33 5.02 14.01
N LEU A 55 9.13 6.09 13.96
CA LEU A 55 9.33 6.91 12.75
C LEU A 55 10.82 7.09 12.38
N GLY A 56 11.74 6.35 13.00
CA GLY A 56 13.19 6.55 12.77
C GLY A 56 13.63 6.27 11.34
N ASP A 57 12.93 5.39 10.62
CA ASP A 57 13.17 5.06 9.22
C ASP A 57 12.11 5.64 8.27
N ALA A 58 11.19 6.45 8.80
CA ALA A 58 10.02 6.93 8.08
C ALA A 58 10.36 8.12 7.15
N ASN A 59 9.67 8.18 6.02
CA ASN A 59 9.59 9.38 5.21
C ASN A 59 8.31 10.15 5.56
N THR A 60 8.38 10.97 6.60
CA THR A 60 7.21 11.70 7.12
C THR A 60 6.70 12.80 6.18
N SER A 61 7.55 13.35 5.32
CA SER A 61 7.15 14.37 4.34
C SER A 61 6.34 13.77 3.18
N GLU A 62 6.59 12.53 2.79
CA GLU A 62 5.84 11.84 1.73
C GLU A 62 4.64 11.03 2.23
N TYR A 63 4.61 10.67 3.52
CA TYR A 63 3.68 9.68 4.08
C TYR A 63 2.22 9.93 3.63
N GLU A 64 1.69 11.14 3.85
CA GLU A 64 0.31 11.48 3.49
C GLU A 64 0.06 11.33 1.98
N THR A 65 1.00 11.79 1.15
CA THR A 65 0.90 11.71 -0.31
C THR A 65 0.91 10.26 -0.79
N THR A 66 1.74 9.40 -0.17
CA THR A 66 1.78 7.96 -0.43
C THR A 66 0.45 7.30 -0.08
N LEU A 67 -0.15 7.61 1.08
CA LEU A 67 -1.48 7.09 1.46
C LEU A 67 -2.56 7.48 0.44
N ARG A 68 -2.55 8.73 -0.03
CA ARG A 68 -3.49 9.21 -1.06
C ARG A 68 -3.32 8.47 -2.39
N LYS A 69 -2.08 8.16 -2.78
CA LYS A 69 -1.80 7.35 -3.98
C LYS A 69 -2.30 5.91 -3.82
N VAL A 70 -2.11 5.29 -2.67
CA VAL A 70 -2.64 3.94 -2.34
C VAL A 70 -4.16 3.94 -2.48
N GLN A 71 -4.85 4.87 -1.82
CA GLN A 71 -6.31 4.97 -1.87
C GLN A 71 -6.82 5.15 -3.31
N LYS A 72 -6.22 6.06 -4.08
CA LYS A 72 -6.58 6.29 -5.48
C LYS A 72 -6.36 5.06 -6.35
N ASN A 73 -5.22 4.38 -6.20
CA ASN A 73 -4.89 3.18 -6.98
C ASN A 73 -5.97 2.10 -6.77
N ILE A 74 -6.31 1.79 -5.52
CA ILE A 74 -7.30 0.76 -5.19
C ILE A 74 -8.69 1.13 -5.73
N GLN A 75 -9.10 2.40 -5.60
CA GLN A 75 -10.40 2.85 -6.11
C GLN A 75 -10.50 2.71 -7.63
N THR A 76 -9.43 3.03 -8.37
CA THR A 76 -9.43 2.89 -9.84
C THR A 76 -9.49 1.44 -10.32
N GLN A 77 -9.02 0.48 -9.52
CA GLN A 77 -9.11 -0.96 -9.83
C GLN A 77 -10.51 -1.54 -9.57
N ASN A 78 -11.42 -0.77 -8.97
CA ASN A 78 -12.79 -1.20 -8.63
C ASN A 78 -13.85 -0.67 -9.59
N THR A 79 -13.47 0.09 -10.62
CA THR A 79 -14.41 0.75 -11.54
C THR A 79 -14.67 -0.05 -12.83
N TYR A 80 -14.31 -1.33 -12.87
CA TYR A 80 -14.58 -2.24 -14.00
C TYR A 80 -15.09 -3.58 -13.51
#